data_AF-A0A3D1WSU5-F1
#
_entry.id   AF-A0A3D1WSU5-F1
#
_cell.length_a   1.000
_cell.length_b   1.000
_cell.length_c   1.000
_cell.angle_alpha   90.00
_cell.angle_beta   90.00
_cell.angle_gamma   90.00
#
_symmetry.space_group_name_H-M   'P 1'
#
loop_
_entity.id
_entity.type
_entity.pdbx_description
1 polymer ?
#
loop_
_entity_poly.entity_id
_entity_poly.type
_entity_poly.pdbx_seq_one_letter_code
_entity_poly.pdbx_strand_id
1 'polypeptide(L)' 'MPGKSLENMHVAVLAGGHSAEREISLNSGKNVVVALKEAGYTSVELLDTAADDFMVTMA' A
#
# COMPACT_ATOMS: atom_id res chain seq x y z
N MET A 1 -0.84 -18.60 -2.96
CA MET A 1 -2.21 -18.93 -3.38
C MET A 1 -2.12 -19.64 -4.72
N PRO A 2 -2.53 -20.92 -4.83
CA PRO A 2 -2.45 -21.62 -6.10
C PRO A 2 -3.37 -20.93 -7.13
N GLY A 3 -2.79 -20.41 -8.22
CA GLY A 3 -3.53 -19.94 -9.40
C GLY A 3 -3.50 -18.43 -9.71
N LYS A 4 -2.99 -17.55 -8.85
CA LYS A 4 -2.76 -16.13 -9.22
C LYS A 4 -1.27 -15.87 -9.35
N SER A 5 -0.83 -15.43 -10.52
CA SER A 5 0.52 -14.88 -10.67
C SER A 5 0.61 -13.54 -9.95
N LEU A 6 1.77 -13.27 -9.34
CA LEU A 6 2.00 -12.07 -8.53
C LEU A 6 1.85 -10.79 -9.39
N GLU A 7 2.20 -10.88 -10.67
CA GLU A 7 2.05 -9.77 -11.63
C GLU A 7 0.60 -9.37 -11.92
N ASN A 8 -0.38 -10.20 -11.60
CA ASN A 8 -1.80 -9.93 -11.80
C ASN A 8 -2.51 -9.53 -10.50
N MET A 9 -1.78 -9.36 -9.40
CA MET A 9 -2.33 -8.91 -8.13
C MET A 9 -2.16 -7.39 -7.98
N HIS A 10 -3.28 -6.70 -7.76
CA HIS A 10 -3.27 -5.33 -7.28
C HIS A 10 -3.21 -5.35 -5.75
N VAL A 11 -2.17 -4.73 -5.20
CA VAL A 11 -1.90 -4.70 -3.76
C VAL A 11 -1.91 -3.26 -3.26
N ALA A 12 -2.76 -2.99 -2.28
CA ALA A 12 -2.78 -1.73 -1.55
C ALA A 12 -2.02 -1.89 -0.22
N VAL A 13 -1.07 -1.00 0.02
CA VAL A 13 -0.36 -0.88 1.30
C VAL A 13 -1.00 0.27 2.08
N LEU A 14 -1.70 -0.04 3.15
CA LEU A 14 -2.32 0.97 4.00
C LEU A 14 -1.29 1.54 4.99
N ALA A 15 -1.17 2.86 5.02
CA ALA A 15 -0.26 3.57 5.90
C ALA A 15 -0.85 4.92 6.35
N GLY A 16 -0.08 5.69 7.10
CA GLY A 16 -0.47 7.02 7.58
C GLY A 16 -1.53 6.95 8.67
N GLY A 17 -2.67 7.59 8.42
CA GLY A 17 -3.76 7.75 9.39
C GLY A 17 -3.70 9.07 10.17
N HIS A 18 -4.56 9.19 11.18
CA HIS A 18 -4.77 10.41 11.99
C HIS A 18 -3.97 10.43 13.31
N SER A 19 -3.13 9.43 13.55
CA SER A 19 -2.34 9.35 14.78
C SER A 19 -1.10 10.24 14.72
N ALA A 20 -0.48 10.47 15.88
CA ALA A 20 0.83 11.13 15.97
C ALA A 20 1.96 10.34 15.26
N GLU A 21 1.73 9.07 14.94
CA GLU A 21 2.69 8.17 14.29
C GLU A 21 2.54 8.17 12.76
N ARG A 22 1.67 9.02 12.19
CA ARG A 22 1.39 9.12 10.75
C ARG A 22 2.66 9.05 9.88
N GLU A 23 3.65 9.89 10.16
CA GLU A 23 4.89 9.94 9.38
C GLU A 23 5.73 8.66 9.50
N ILE A 24 5.74 8.04 10.68
CA ILE A 24 6.41 6.76 10.93
C ILE A 24 5.73 5.64 10.15
N SER A 25 4.39 5.64 10.15
CA SER A 25 3.56 4.71 9.38
C SER A 25 3.78 4.86 7.88
N LEU A 26 3.81 6.10 7.35
CA LEU A 26 4.08 6.39 5.94
C LEU A 26 5.48 5.92 5.52
N ASN A 27 6.50 6.19 6.33
CA ASN A 27 7.86 5.74 6.02
C ASN A 27 7.98 4.21 6.05
N SER A 28 7.32 3.54 6.99
CA SER A 28 7.25 2.08 7.02
C SER A 28 6.52 1.52 5.79
N GLY A 29 5.39 2.12 5.40
CA GLY A 29 4.63 1.73 4.22
C GLY A 29 5.43 1.87 2.92
N LYS A 30 6.24 2.92 2.75
CA LYS A 30 7.15 3.06 1.60
C LYS A 30 8.11 1.88 1.48
N ASN A 31 8.68 1.43 2.59
CA ASN A 31 9.58 0.26 2.61
C ASN A 31 8.85 -1.02 2.22
N VAL A 32 7.61 -1.20 2.68
CA VAL A 32 6.76 -2.35 2.30
C VAL A 32 6.47 -2.34 0.80
N VAL A 33 6.16 -1.19 0.21
CA VAL A 33 5.94 -1.07 -1.25
C VAL A 33 7.17 -1.52 -2.03
N VAL A 34 8.36 -1.09 -1.61
CA VAL A 34 9.62 -1.51 -2.27
C VAL A 34 9.79 -3.03 -2.17
N ALA A 35 9.65 -3.60 -0.98
CA ALA A 35 9.80 -5.04 -0.77
C ALA A 35 8.80 -5.88 -1.58
N LEU A 36 7.55 -5.42 -1.71
CA LEU A 36 6.54 -6.08 -2.55
C LEU A 36 6.91 -6.02 -4.04
N LYS A 37 7.39 -4.86 -4.52
CA LYS A 37 7.84 -4.75 -5.91
C LYS A 37 9.03 -5.67 -6.20
N GLU A 38 10.00 -5.73 -5.28
CA GLU A 38 11.15 -6.64 -5.37
C GLU A 38 10.73 -8.12 -5.32
N ALA A 39 9.64 -8.45 -4.60
CA ALA A 39 9.08 -9.79 -4.55
C ALA A 39 8.29 -10.19 -5.81
N GLY A 40 8.13 -9.29 -6.78
CA GLY A 40 7.47 -9.56 -8.07
C GLY A 40 6.02 -9.10 -8.17
N TYR A 41 5.51 -8.31 -7.21
CA TYR A 41 4.23 -7.62 -7.37
C TYR A 41 4.40 -6.38 -8.24
N THR A 42 3.70 -6.34 -9.37
CA THR A 42 3.85 -5.26 -10.36
C THR A 42 2.94 -4.06 -10.06
N SER A 43 1.76 -4.30 -9.48
CA SER A 43 0.77 -3.27 -9.14
C SER A 43 0.66 -3.09 -7.63
N VAL A 44 1.49 -2.22 -7.07
CA VAL A 44 1.53 -1.91 -5.63
C VAL A 44 1.40 -0.42 -5.38
N GLU A 45 0.40 -0.03 -4.60
CA GLU A 45 0.08 1.36 -4.27
C GLU A 45 0.14 1.60 -2.75
N LEU A 46 0.66 2.77 -2.35
CA LEU A 46 0.62 3.23 -0.95
C LEU A 46 -0.60 4.12 -0.77
N LEU A 47 -1.46 3.77 0.19
CA LEU A 47 -2.65 4.54 0.51
C LEU A 47 -2.55 5.08 1.92
N ASP A 48 -2.66 6.40 2.04
CA ASP A 48 -2.82 7.04 3.33
C ASP A 48 -4.30 7.02 3.74
N THR A 49 -4.58 6.33 4.85
CA THR A 49 -5.95 6.15 5.37
C THR A 49 -6.58 7.44 5.91
N ALA A 50 -5.80 8.50 6.07
CA ALA A 50 -6.30 9.83 6.45
C ALA A 50 -6.28 10.84 5.31
N ALA A 51 -5.95 10.43 4.08
CA ALA A 51 -6.11 11.30 2.93
C ALA A 51 -7.60 11.56 2.66
N ASP A 52 -7.95 12.80 2.31
CA ASP A 52 -9.33 13.22 2.09
C ASP A 52 -10.01 12.41 0.96
N ASP A 53 -9.23 11.94 0.00
CA ASP A 53 -9.66 11.15 -1.15
C ASP A 53 -9.60 9.64 -0.92
N PHE A 54 -9.18 9.16 0.26
CA PHE A 54 -8.99 7.73 0.53
C PHE A 54 -10.22 6.87 0.18
N MET A 55 -11.41 7.32 0.59
CA MET A 55 -12.67 6.61 0.31
C MET A 55 -13.07 6.67 -1.17
N VAL A 56 -12.61 7.68 -1.91
CA VAL A 56 -12.85 7.83 -3.36
C VAL A 56 -11.91 6.89 -4.14
N THR A 57 -10.66 6.78 -3.71
CA THR A 57 -9.64 5.90 -4.30
C THR A 57 -9.97 4.41 -4.13
N MET A 58 -10.92 4.06 -3.24
CA MET A 58 -11.37 2.68 -3.00
C MET A 58 -12.67 2.28 -3.70
N ALA A 59 -13.34 3.21 -4.41
CA ALA A 59 -14.58 2.97 -5.15
C ALA A 59 -14.33 2.58 -6.61
#